data_AF-A0A1G1HAW0-F1
#
_entry.id   AF-A0A1G1HAW0-F1
#
_cell.length_a   1.000
_cell.length_b   1.000
_cell.length_c   1.000
_cell.angle_alpha   90.00
_cell.angle_beta   90.00
_cell.angle_gamma   90.00
#
_symmetry.space_group_name_H-M   'P 1'
#
loop_
_entity.id
_entity.type
_entity.pdbx_description
1 polymer ?
#
loop_
_entity_poly.entity_id
_entity_poly.type
_entity_poly.pdbx_seq_one_letter_code
_entity_poly.pdbx_strand_id
1 'polypeptide(L)'
;MAIAVKLISLKTVLLTKEMVDQKTLIRRLSFAAYFAAAFFIFLLLLFPYDRIKSRIESEVRLRTPVELSVSRISPRFFNRFALINVVVSDKTGRVLFKSPSVHTKVSLFGLLRGLPSVDLNTAAYGGELSVKARQGLVLQSLVLEADGLDISAYPLLK
;
A
#
# COMPACT_ATOMS: atom_id res chain seq x y z
N MET A 1 37.14 37.62 38.94
CA MET A 1 37.41 36.17 39.05
C MET A 1 36.18 35.28 38.85
N ALA A 2 34.97 35.70 39.28
CA ALA A 2 33.74 34.89 39.17
C ALA A 2 33.20 34.62 37.75
N ILE A 3 33.49 35.50 36.77
CA ILE A 3 32.96 35.36 35.39
C ILE A 3 33.67 34.23 34.63
N ALA A 4 34.97 34.04 34.86
CA ALA A 4 35.76 32.99 34.20
C ALA A 4 35.32 31.58 34.64
N VAL A 5 35.02 31.39 35.92
CA VAL A 5 34.55 30.10 36.47
C VAL A 5 33.19 29.71 35.88
N LYS A 6 32.30 30.68 35.68
CA LYS A 6 30.96 30.45 35.09
C LYS A 6 31.04 30.08 33.61
N LEU A 7 31.98 30.66 32.87
CA LEU A 7 32.20 30.35 31.45
C LEU A 7 32.77 28.94 31.26
N ILE A 8 33.69 28.53 32.14
CA ILE A 8 34.27 27.18 32.12
C ILE A 8 33.19 26.14 32.42
N SER A 9 32.35 26.38 33.45
CA SER A 9 31.24 25.49 33.82
C SER A 9 30.16 25.37 32.74
N LEU A 10 29.82 26.48 32.05
CA LEU A 10 28.86 26.45 30.96
C LEU A 10 29.41 25.67 29.75
N LYS A 11 30.71 25.81 29.46
CA LYS A 11 31.40 25.10 28.39
C LYS A 11 31.48 23.59 28.68
N THR A 12 31.72 23.18 29.93
CA THR A 12 31.69 21.75 30.32
C THR A 12 30.30 21.15 30.22
N VAL A 13 29.24 21.88 30.58
CA VAL A 13 27.84 21.41 30.46
C VAL A 13 27.40 21.30 28.99
N LEU A 14 27.81 22.25 28.14
CA LEU A 14 27.57 22.20 26.69
C LEU A 14 28.33 21.04 26.02
N LEU A 15 29.58 20.79 26.42
CA LEU A 15 30.38 19.67 25.91
C LEU A 15 29.85 18.31 26.39
N THR A 16 29.32 18.20 27.60
CA THR A 16 28.69 16.95 28.08
C THR A 16 27.35 16.65 27.40
N LYS A 17 26.65 17.67 26.90
CA LYS A 17 25.39 17.50 26.16
C LYS A 17 25.60 16.98 24.73
N GLU A 18 26.77 17.23 24.13
CA GLU A 18 27.14 16.63 22.84
C GLU A 18 27.58 15.16 22.95
N MET A 19 27.99 14.72 24.14
CA MET A 19 28.27 13.32 24.45
C MET A 19 27.01 12.57 24.91
N VAL A 20 25.89 12.70 24.18
CA VAL A 20 24.86 11.65 24.26
C VAL A 20 25.53 10.38 23.80
N ASP A 21 25.89 9.54 24.77
CA ASP A 21 26.67 8.32 24.63
C ASP A 21 26.11 7.50 23.45
N GLN A 22 26.83 7.54 22.32
CA GLN A 22 26.41 6.93 21.05
C GLN A 22 26.01 5.47 21.26
N LYS A 23 26.63 4.78 22.23
CA LYS A 23 26.30 3.40 22.59
C LYS A 23 24.89 3.29 23.18
N THR A 24 24.46 4.21 24.05
CA THR A 24 23.08 4.20 24.56
C THR A 24 22.07 4.64 23.51
N LEU A 25 22.43 5.54 22.60
CA LEU A 25 21.57 5.93 21.48
C LEU A 25 21.36 4.77 20.48
N ILE A 26 22.45 4.10 20.07
CA ILE A 26 22.41 2.92 19.19
C ILE A 26 21.62 1.80 19.85
N ARG A 27 21.81 1.56 21.16
CA ARG A 27 21.03 0.55 21.90
C ARG A 27 19.54 0.85 21.90
N ARG A 28 19.13 2.11 22.11
CA ARG A 28 17.70 2.49 22.05
C ARG A 28 17.15 2.36 20.62
N LEU A 29 17.94 2.74 19.62
CA LEU A 29 17.57 2.62 18.22
C LEU A 29 17.42 1.15 17.80
N SER A 30 18.28 0.25 18.30
CA SER A 30 18.20 -1.19 18.01
C SER A 30 16.97 -1.83 18.65
N PHE A 31 16.60 -1.43 19.87
CA PHE A 31 15.35 -1.87 20.48
C PHE A 31 14.12 -1.36 19.72
N ALA A 32 14.13 -0.09 19.29
CA ALA A 32 13.06 0.47 18.48
C ALA A 32 12.96 -0.24 17.11
N ALA A 33 14.10 -0.52 16.47
CA ALA A 33 14.16 -1.25 15.20
C ALA A 33 13.68 -2.70 15.35
N TYR A 34 14.07 -3.39 16.43
CA TYR A 34 13.60 -4.74 16.74
C TYR A 34 12.09 -4.76 16.96
N PHE A 35 11.56 -3.82 17.74
CA PHE A 35 10.12 -3.70 17.97
C PHE A 35 9.37 -3.41 16.67
N ALA A 36 9.88 -2.49 15.84
CA ALA A 36 9.31 -2.19 14.53
C ALA A 36 9.33 -3.43 13.62
N ALA A 37 10.45 -4.15 13.55
CA ALA A 37 10.57 -5.37 12.76
C ALA A 37 9.60 -6.46 13.23
N ALA A 38 9.55 -6.73 14.54
CA ALA A 38 8.62 -7.69 15.12
C ALA A 38 7.15 -7.29 14.88
N PHE A 39 6.83 -6.00 15.01
CA PHE A 39 5.51 -5.46 14.71
C PHE A 39 5.12 -5.68 13.24
N PHE A 40 6.04 -5.44 12.30
CA PHE A 40 5.78 -5.66 10.87
C PHE A 40 5.67 -7.13 10.50
N ILE A 41 6.51 -7.99 11.09
CA ILE A 41 6.42 -9.45 10.92
C ILE A 41 5.08 -9.95 11.45
N PHE A 42 4.67 -9.49 12.64
CA PHE A 42 3.38 -9.83 13.22
C PHE A 42 2.22 -9.36 12.34
N LEU A 43 2.28 -8.12 11.84
CA LEU A 43 1.31 -7.60 10.88
C LEU A 43 1.23 -8.48 9.63
N LEU A 44 2.37 -8.93 9.10
CA LEU A 44 2.41 -9.75 7.88
C LEU A 44 1.83 -11.15 8.10
N LEU A 45 2.06 -11.75 9.26
CA LEU A 45 1.57 -13.08 9.64
C LEU A 45 0.08 -13.07 10.03
N LEU A 46 -0.36 -12.10 10.83
CA LEU A 46 -1.75 -12.01 11.30
C LEU A 46 -2.66 -11.26 10.33
N PHE A 47 -2.14 -10.75 9.21
CA PHE A 47 -2.97 -10.00 8.27
C PHE A 47 -4.11 -10.89 7.76
N PRO A 48 -5.38 -10.51 7.96
CA PRO A 48 -6.51 -11.36 7.60
C PRO A 48 -6.82 -11.21 6.10
N TYR A 49 -5.96 -11.76 5.24
CA TYR A 49 -6.10 -11.68 3.77
C TYR A 49 -7.47 -12.19 3.30
N ASP A 50 -7.98 -13.26 3.92
CA ASP A 50 -9.29 -13.84 3.56
C ASP A 50 -10.47 -12.92 3.89
N ARG A 51 -10.40 -12.16 5.00
CA ARG A 51 -11.44 -11.18 5.33
C ARG A 51 -11.44 -9.99 4.37
N ILE A 52 -10.28 -9.62 3.86
CA ILE A 52 -10.18 -8.52 2.89
C ILE A 52 -10.73 -8.98 1.54
N LYS A 53 -10.40 -10.20 1.12
CA LYS A 53 -10.97 -10.81 -0.09
C LYS A 53 -12.50 -10.81 -0.05
N SER A 54 -13.09 -11.42 0.99
CA SER A 54 -14.56 -11.55 1.08
C SER A 54 -15.25 -10.20 1.17
N ARG A 55 -14.64 -9.22 1.85
CA ARG A 55 -15.20 -7.87 1.94
C ARG A 55 -15.18 -7.15 0.59
N ILE A 56 -14.08 -7.23 -0.16
CA ILE A 56 -14.00 -6.64 -1.50
C ILE A 56 -15.05 -7.28 -2.43
N GLU A 57 -15.17 -8.61 -2.42
CA GLU A 57 -16.17 -9.33 -3.23
C GLU A 57 -17.60 -8.90 -2.86
N SER A 58 -17.90 -8.77 -1.56
CA SER A 58 -19.21 -8.33 -1.10
C SER A 58 -19.54 -6.88 -1.46
N GLU A 59 -18.57 -5.97 -1.36
CA GLU A 59 -18.79 -4.54 -1.61
C GLU A 59 -19.03 -4.29 -3.11
N VAL A 60 -18.30 -5.01 -3.98
CA VAL A 60 -18.52 -4.96 -5.44
C VAL A 60 -19.89 -5.51 -5.80
N ARG A 61 -20.30 -6.64 -5.22
CA ARG A 61 -21.62 -7.24 -5.46
C ARG A 61 -22.79 -6.36 -4.99
N LEU A 62 -22.59 -5.58 -3.93
CA LEU A 62 -23.59 -4.65 -3.40
C LEU A 62 -23.72 -3.37 -4.23
N ARG A 63 -22.61 -2.88 -4.81
CA ARG A 63 -22.58 -1.58 -5.51
C ARG A 63 -22.65 -1.68 -7.03
N THR A 64 -22.41 -2.85 -7.60
CA THR A 64 -22.43 -3.06 -9.05
C THR A 64 -23.15 -4.37 -9.41
N PRO A 65 -23.77 -4.46 -10.60
CA PRO A 65 -24.38 -5.71 -11.08
C PRO A 65 -23.34 -6.80 -11.43
N VAL A 66 -22.09 -6.64 -11.01
CA VAL A 66 -20.94 -7.42 -11.46
C VAL A 66 -20.40 -8.25 -10.29
N GLU A 67 -20.00 -9.49 -10.56
CA GLU A 67 -19.34 -10.40 -9.63
C GLU A 67 -17.82 -10.39 -9.88
N LEU A 68 -17.05 -10.01 -8.86
CA LEU A 68 -15.60 -10.06 -8.88
C LEU A 68 -15.14 -11.37 -8.24
N SER A 69 -14.36 -12.16 -8.96
CA SER A 69 -13.75 -13.40 -8.51
C SER A 69 -12.23 -13.23 -8.46
N VAL A 70 -11.64 -13.33 -7.27
CA VAL A 70 -10.18 -13.30 -7.10
C VAL A 70 -9.70 -14.66 -6.60
N SER A 71 -8.84 -15.34 -7.37
CA SER A 71 -8.35 -16.66 -6.95
C SER A 71 -7.46 -16.57 -5.70
N ARG A 72 -6.48 -15.68 -5.70
CA ARG A 72 -5.53 -15.54 -4.58
C ARG A 72 -5.04 -14.09 -4.45
N ILE A 73 -4.89 -13.62 -3.21
CA ILE A 73 -4.19 -12.36 -2.91
C ILE A 73 -2.82 -12.73 -2.35
N SER A 74 -1.76 -12.24 -2.97
CA SER A 74 -0.38 -12.46 -2.51
C SER A 74 0.25 -11.15 -2.07
N PRO A 75 0.75 -11.04 -0.82
CA PRO A 75 1.58 -9.92 -0.41
C PRO A 75 2.91 -9.98 -1.15
N ARG A 76 3.35 -8.87 -1.74
CA ARG A 76 4.68 -8.79 -2.38
C ARG A 76 5.67 -8.13 -1.45
N PHE A 77 5.40 -6.88 -1.10
CA PHE A 77 6.26 -6.09 -0.24
C PHE A 77 5.44 -4.94 0.31
N PHE A 78 5.71 -4.54 1.56
CA PHE A 78 5.11 -3.43 2.31
C PHE A 78 4.27 -2.47 1.44
N ASN A 79 2.94 -2.46 1.62
CA ASN A 79 1.92 -1.69 0.87
C ASN A 79 1.56 -2.13 -0.57
N ARG A 80 2.13 -3.24 -1.04
CA ARG A 80 1.86 -3.82 -2.36
C ARG A 80 1.31 -5.23 -2.24
N PHE A 81 0.24 -5.49 -2.98
CA PHE A 81 -0.35 -6.82 -3.10
C PHE A 81 -0.65 -7.13 -4.57
N ALA A 82 -0.59 -8.42 -4.90
CA ALA A 82 -0.97 -8.91 -6.21
C ALA A 82 -2.24 -9.75 -6.09
N LEU A 83 -3.25 -9.43 -6.89
CA LEU A 83 -4.40 -10.31 -7.07
C LEU A 83 -4.11 -11.21 -8.26
N ILE A 84 -4.16 -12.52 -8.04
CA ILE A 84 -3.84 -13.54 -9.04
C ILE A 84 -5.13 -14.11 -9.60
N ASN A 85 -5.19 -14.24 -10.93
CA ASN A 85 -6.36 -14.71 -11.67
C ASN A 85 -7.63 -13.94 -11.27
N VAL A 86 -7.66 -12.66 -11.64
CA VAL A 86 -8.81 -11.80 -11.42
C VAL A 86 -9.77 -11.98 -12.59
N VAL A 87 -10.98 -12.44 -12.28
CA VAL A 87 -12.06 -12.60 -13.24
C VAL A 87 -13.23 -11.77 -12.75
N VAL A 88 -13.77 -10.95 -13.63
CA VAL A 88 -14.96 -10.15 -13.41
C VAL A 88 -16.03 -10.73 -14.32
N SER A 89 -17.15 -11.15 -13.75
CA SER A 89 -18.28 -11.71 -14.47
C SER A 89 -19.56 -10.98 -14.17
N ASP A 90 -20.51 -10.98 -15.09
CA ASP A 90 -21.87 -10.54 -14.82
C ASP A 90 -22.63 -11.61 -14.00
N LYS A 91 -23.80 -11.24 -13.42
CA LYS A 91 -24.70 -12.18 -12.72
C LYS A 91 -25.17 -13.34 -13.59
N THR A 92 -25.07 -13.19 -14.90
CA THR A 92 -25.38 -14.22 -15.90
C THR A 92 -24.21 -15.18 -16.15
N GLY A 93 -23.08 -15.03 -15.45
CA GLY A 93 -21.88 -15.84 -15.59
C GLY A 93 -20.97 -15.46 -16.77
N ARG A 94 -21.32 -14.42 -17.53
CA ARG A 94 -20.49 -13.92 -18.65
C ARG A 94 -19.26 -13.19 -18.12
N VAL A 95 -18.07 -13.59 -18.57
CA VAL A 95 -16.81 -12.94 -18.18
C VAL A 95 -16.66 -11.60 -18.91
N LEU A 96 -16.59 -10.51 -18.14
CA LEU A 96 -16.47 -9.12 -18.60
C LEU A 96 -15.03 -8.60 -18.54
N PHE A 97 -14.22 -9.14 -17.62
CA PHE A 97 -12.81 -8.83 -17.49
C PHE A 97 -12.03 -10.03 -16.99
N LYS A 98 -10.87 -10.28 -17.59
CA LYS A 98 -9.97 -11.35 -17.17
C LYS A 98 -8.55 -10.83 -17.19
N SER A 99 -7.88 -11.00 -16.06
CA SER A 99 -6.46 -10.71 -15.93
C SER A 99 -5.74 -11.82 -15.18
N PRO A 100 -4.57 -12.28 -15.67
CA PRO A 100 -3.74 -13.23 -14.95
C PRO A 100 -3.17 -12.64 -13.65
N SER A 101 -2.89 -11.33 -13.62
CA SER A 101 -2.39 -10.66 -12.43
C SER A 101 -2.74 -9.18 -12.42
N VAL A 102 -3.23 -8.70 -11.27
CA VAL A 102 -3.40 -7.28 -10.97
C VAL A 102 -2.45 -6.92 -9.84
N HIS A 103 -1.52 -6.01 -10.10
CA HIS A 103 -0.62 -5.47 -9.10
C HIS A 103 -1.20 -4.20 -8.52
N THR A 104 -1.40 -4.18 -7.21
CA THR A 104 -1.91 -3.04 -6.48
C THR A 104 -0.83 -2.46 -5.57
N LYS A 105 -0.75 -1.13 -5.54
CA LYS A 105 0.09 -0.37 -4.62
C LYS A 105 -0.78 0.67 -3.92
N VAL A 106 -0.73 0.69 -2.59
CA VAL A 106 -1.49 1.63 -1.77
C VAL A 106 -0.54 2.58 -1.06
N SER A 107 -0.87 3.87 -1.02
CA SER A 107 -0.07 4.86 -0.31
C SER A 107 -0.34 4.79 1.20
N LEU A 108 0.59 4.21 1.98
CA LEU A 108 0.50 4.15 3.45
C LEU A 108 0.49 5.54 4.09
N PHE A 109 1.39 6.43 3.68
CA PHE A 109 1.42 7.80 4.20
C PHE A 109 0.17 8.59 3.80
N GLY A 110 -0.37 8.32 2.61
CA GLY A 110 -1.66 8.84 2.18
C GLY A 110 -2.78 8.37 3.10
N LEU A 111 -2.87 7.06 3.36
CA LEU A 111 -3.86 6.49 4.28
C LEU A 111 -3.78 7.11 5.69
N LEU A 112 -2.58 7.23 6.25
CA LEU A 112 -2.37 7.83 7.58
C LEU A 112 -2.78 9.31 7.63
N ARG A 113 -2.73 10.02 6.50
CA ARG A 113 -3.14 11.43 6.37
C ARG A 113 -4.58 11.59 5.87
N GLY A 114 -5.35 10.51 5.72
CA GLY A 114 -6.71 10.56 5.19
C GLY A 114 -6.81 10.85 3.68
N LEU A 115 -5.72 10.66 2.95
CA LEU A 115 -5.58 10.88 1.51
C LEU A 115 -5.29 9.55 0.79
N PRO A 116 -6.26 8.62 0.71
CA PRO A 116 -6.01 7.32 0.10
C PRO A 116 -5.65 7.48 -1.39
N SER A 117 -4.61 6.75 -1.79
CA SER A 117 -4.17 6.65 -3.18
C SER A 117 -3.87 5.19 -3.47
N VAL A 118 -4.42 4.71 -4.59
CA VAL A 118 -4.27 3.34 -5.06
C VAL A 118 -3.84 3.37 -6.51
N ASP A 119 -2.73 2.72 -6.81
CA ASP A 119 -2.27 2.46 -8.17
C ASP A 119 -2.48 0.97 -8.46
N LEU A 120 -3.15 0.67 -9.56
CA LEU A 120 -3.42 -0.67 -10.07
C LEU A 120 -2.80 -0.81 -11.45
N ASN A 121 -1.98 -1.83 -11.66
CA ASN A 121 -1.46 -2.18 -12.98
C ASN A 121 -1.84 -3.62 -13.29
N THR A 122 -2.28 -3.88 -14.51
CA THR A 122 -2.71 -5.22 -14.89
C THR A 122 -2.56 -5.47 -16.38
N ALA A 123 -2.19 -6.70 -16.74
CA ALA A 123 -2.21 -7.15 -18.13
C ALA A 123 -3.63 -7.63 -18.46
N ALA A 124 -4.23 -7.08 -19.50
CA ALA A 124 -5.57 -7.44 -19.96
C ALA A 124 -5.67 -7.32 -21.47
N TYR A 125 -6.34 -8.27 -22.12
CA TYR A 125 -6.64 -8.24 -23.56
C TYR A 125 -5.42 -7.99 -24.44
N GLY A 126 -4.31 -8.69 -24.19
CA GLY A 126 -3.08 -8.54 -24.99
C GLY A 126 -2.26 -7.27 -24.73
N GLY A 127 -2.75 -6.36 -23.88
CA GLY A 127 -2.08 -5.12 -23.51
C GLY A 127 -1.99 -4.88 -22.01
N GLU A 128 -1.69 -3.64 -21.63
CA GLU A 128 -1.57 -3.19 -20.25
C GLU A 128 -2.65 -2.15 -19.91
N LEU A 129 -3.22 -2.29 -18.71
CA LEU A 129 -4.18 -1.36 -18.12
C LEU A 129 -3.60 -0.85 -16.80
N SER A 130 -3.45 0.47 -16.69
CA SER A 130 -3.10 1.15 -15.45
C SER A 130 -4.27 2.01 -14.97
N VAL A 131 -4.59 1.88 -13.69
CA VAL A 131 -5.63 2.66 -13.02
C VAL A 131 -5.03 3.33 -11.81
N LYS A 132 -5.10 4.66 -11.76
CA LYS A 132 -4.64 5.47 -10.62
C LYS A 132 -5.84 6.17 -10.01
N ALA A 133 -6.19 5.78 -8.79
CA ALA A 133 -7.27 6.38 -8.02
C ALA A 133 -6.68 7.17 -6.85
N ARG A 134 -7.01 8.45 -6.74
CA ARG A 134 -6.57 9.32 -5.65
C ARG A 134 -7.76 10.05 -5.05
N GLN A 135 -7.81 10.09 -3.73
CA GLN A 135 -8.79 10.86 -2.99
C GLN A 135 -8.06 11.95 -2.21
N GLY A 136 -8.22 13.19 -2.66
CA GLY A 136 -7.73 14.39 -2.01
C GLY A 136 -8.78 15.03 -1.10
N LEU A 137 -8.35 15.99 -0.27
CA LEU A 137 -9.24 16.78 0.59
C LEU A 137 -10.27 17.60 -0.20
N VAL A 138 -9.93 17.98 -1.44
CA VAL A 138 -10.77 18.85 -2.30
C VAL A 138 -11.12 18.16 -3.63
N LEU A 139 -10.31 17.20 -4.08
CA LEU A 139 -10.45 16.60 -5.41
C LEU A 139 -10.26 15.10 -5.39
N GLN A 140 -11.16 14.39 -6.07
CA GLN A 140 -11.06 12.97 -6.34
C GLN A 140 -10.67 12.82 -7.82
N SER A 141 -9.65 12.00 -8.10
CA SER A 141 -9.19 11.75 -9.46
C SER A 141 -9.11 10.26 -9.73
N LEU A 142 -9.65 9.84 -10.87
CA LEU A 142 -9.51 8.50 -11.41
C LEU A 142 -8.91 8.62 -12.81
N VAL A 143 -7.72 8.07 -12.99
CA VAL A 143 -7.00 8.05 -14.27
C VAL A 143 -6.93 6.62 -14.76
N LEU A 144 -7.36 6.39 -15.99
CA LEU A 144 -7.31 5.11 -16.70
C LEU A 144 -6.38 5.29 -17.89
N GLU A 145 -5.32 4.48 -17.94
CA GLU A 145 -4.37 4.42 -19.04
C GLU A 145 -4.43 2.99 -19.60
N ALA A 146 -4.69 2.87 -20.91
CA ALA A 146 -4.76 1.59 -21.61
C ALA A 146 -3.75 1.64 -22.75
N ASP A 147 -2.80 0.70 -22.76
CA ASP A 147 -1.74 0.61 -23.74
C ASP A 147 -1.77 -0.76 -24.44
N GLY A 148 -1.70 -0.75 -25.77
CA GLY A 148 -1.67 -1.97 -26.59
C GLY A 148 -2.88 -2.90 -26.43
N LEU A 149 -4.05 -2.40 -26.01
CA LEU A 149 -5.24 -3.24 -25.80
C LEU A 149 -5.79 -3.79 -27.13
N ASP A 150 -5.86 -5.11 -27.24
CA ASP A 150 -6.55 -5.79 -28.33
C ASP A 150 -8.06 -5.80 -28.07
N ILE A 151 -8.75 -4.83 -28.67
CA ILE A 151 -10.19 -4.65 -28.56
C ILE A 151 -10.97 -5.85 -29.12
N SER A 152 -10.40 -6.59 -30.08
CA SER A 152 -11.05 -7.77 -30.68
C SER A 152 -11.16 -8.95 -29.71
N ALA A 153 -10.31 -8.96 -28.67
CA ALA A 153 -10.36 -9.92 -27.58
C ALA A 153 -11.40 -9.55 -26.51
N TYR A 154 -12.06 -8.38 -26.61
CA TYR A 154 -13.02 -7.92 -25.61
C TYR A 154 -14.38 -8.63 -25.76
N PRO A 155 -14.87 -9.36 -24.73
CA PRO A 155 -16.08 -10.19 -24.85
C PRO A 155 -17.38 -9.42 -25.08
N LEU A 156 -17.45 -8.14 -24.70
CA LEU A 156 -18.67 -7.34 -24.85
C LEU A 156 -18.84 -6.71 -26.25
N LEU A 157 -17.81 -6.79 -27.09
CA LEU A 157 -17.87 -6.27 -28.46
C LEU A 157 -18.17 -7.38 -29.49
N LYS A 158 -18.46 -8.59 -29.02
CA LYS A 158 -18.92 -9.75 -29.81
C LYS A 158 -20.38 -10.03 -29.51
#